data_AF-A0AA88KSD2-F1
#
_entry.id   AF-A0AA88KSD2-F1
#
_cell.length_a   1.000
_cell.length_b   1.000
_cell.length_c   1.000
_cell.angle_alpha   90.00
_cell.angle_beta   90.00
_cell.angle_gamma   90.00
#
_symmetry.space_group_name_H-M   'P 1'
#
loop_
_entity.id
_entity.type
_entity.pdbx_description
1 polymer ?
#
loop_
_entity_poly.entity_id
_entity_poly.type
_entity_poly.pdbx_seq_one_letter_code
_entity_poly.pdbx_strand_id
1 'polypeptide(L)'
;MLTLVLYILIIGSVVIAKENYTDDTLCTRQEPYAVNVKVSYLQPYQVRTYTACFAVPPWCSKYTVAHKVAYKTETIEKVRVVRDCCPGYARTPDNSTCVPICAQQCIHGTCVGPDKCECEPGYGGPYCTVACPDGKWGPGCRDECPCMNNARCDPLSGACTCSRGWTGERCEYPCPLGTYGLKCKQTCQCQQNSRCDPVSGECVCPDGWSGP
;
A
#
# COMPACT_ATOMS: atom_id res chain seq x y z
N MET A 1 32.40 8.27 -37.49
CA MET A 1 32.85 6.99 -36.89
C MET A 1 33.19 7.19 -35.41
N LEU A 2 32.31 7.83 -34.62
CA LEU A 2 32.54 8.03 -33.17
C LEU A 2 31.23 8.23 -32.36
N THR A 3 30.09 7.79 -32.88
CA THR A 3 28.78 7.93 -32.21
C THR A 3 28.08 6.59 -31.95
N LEU A 4 28.73 5.46 -32.24
CA LEU A 4 28.14 4.11 -32.17
C LEU A 4 28.68 3.24 -31.01
N VAL A 5 29.61 3.74 -30.20
CA VAL A 5 30.27 2.94 -29.14
C VAL A 5 29.69 3.22 -27.74
N LEU A 6 28.79 4.20 -27.57
CA LEU A 6 28.25 4.55 -26.25
C LEU A 6 26.93 3.85 -25.86
N TYR A 7 26.35 3.01 -26.72
CA TYR A 7 25.04 2.39 -26.48
C TYR A 7 25.09 0.97 -25.88
N ILE A 8 26.28 0.46 -25.53
CA ILE A 8 26.48 -0.98 -25.21
C ILE A 8 26.61 -1.28 -23.71
N LEU A 9 26.50 -0.32 -22.78
CA LEU A 9 26.83 -0.60 -21.36
C LEU A 9 25.72 -0.41 -20.31
N ILE A 10 24.42 -0.34 -20.64
CA ILE A 10 23.37 -0.37 -19.60
C ILE A 10 22.18 -1.21 -20.06
N ILE A 11 22.36 -2.52 -20.19
CA ILE A 11 21.25 -3.46 -20.01
C ILE A 11 21.77 -4.66 -19.22
N GLY A 12 22.29 -4.37 -18.02
CA GLY A 12 22.40 -5.39 -16.98
C GLY A 12 20.98 -5.70 -16.53
N SER A 13 20.45 -6.83 -16.99
CA SER A 13 19.16 -7.37 -16.57
C SER A 13 19.13 -7.43 -15.05
N VAL A 14 18.35 -6.55 -14.44
CA VAL A 14 17.94 -6.71 -13.05
C VAL A 14 17.19 -8.04 -12.99
N VAL A 15 17.83 -9.06 -12.44
CA VAL A 15 17.16 -10.30 -12.08
C VAL A 15 16.28 -9.96 -10.88
N ILE A 16 15.07 -9.49 -11.15
CA ILE A 16 14.02 -9.41 -10.13
C ILE A 16 13.69 -10.87 -9.82
N ALA A 17 14.13 -11.35 -8.67
CA ALA A 17 13.63 -12.58 -8.10
C ALA A 17 12.11 -12.43 -7.97
N LYS A 18 11.34 -13.10 -8.84
CA LYS A 18 9.90 -13.20 -8.68
C LYS A 18 9.66 -14.03 -7.42
N GLU A 19 9.30 -13.35 -6.33
CA GLU A 19 8.70 -14.02 -5.18
C GLU A 19 7.50 -14.82 -5.66
N ASN A 20 7.51 -16.10 -5.34
CA ASN A 20 6.54 -17.07 -5.82
C ASN A 20 5.23 -16.87 -5.02
N TYR A 21 4.34 -16.07 -5.59
CA TYR A 21 3.14 -15.56 -4.94
C TYR A 21 2.02 -16.59 -4.93
N THR A 22 1.87 -17.27 -3.79
CA THR A 22 0.88 -18.34 -3.60
C THR A 22 -0.45 -17.88 -3.00
N ASP A 23 -0.54 -16.66 -2.48
CA ASP A 23 -1.75 -15.95 -2.04
C ASP A 23 -1.37 -14.50 -1.66
N ASP A 24 -2.28 -13.53 -1.77
CA ASP A 24 -1.95 -12.08 -1.68
C ASP A 24 -1.29 -11.61 -0.36
N THR A 25 -1.38 -12.44 0.69
CA THR A 25 -0.99 -12.07 2.07
C THR A 25 -0.06 -13.07 2.75
N LEU A 26 0.26 -14.20 2.10
CA LEU A 26 1.04 -15.30 2.67
C LEU A 26 2.39 -15.48 1.96
N CYS A 27 3.46 -15.42 2.74
CA CYS A 27 4.84 -15.56 2.29
C CYS A 27 5.50 -16.78 2.95
N THR A 28 6.67 -17.18 2.43
CA THR A 28 7.47 -18.24 3.03
C THR A 28 8.74 -17.66 3.66
N ARG A 29 9.00 -18.01 4.93
CA ARG A 29 10.19 -17.60 5.67
C ARG A 29 11.10 -18.81 5.91
N GLN A 30 12.40 -18.60 5.77
CA GLN A 30 13.42 -19.57 6.13
C GLN A 30 13.78 -19.42 7.61
N GLU A 31 13.62 -20.50 8.38
CA GLU A 31 14.02 -20.55 9.79
C GLU A 31 15.16 -21.55 9.98
N PRO A 32 16.32 -21.14 10.56
CA PRO A 32 17.40 -22.06 10.86
C PRO A 32 17.06 -22.93 12.09
N TYR A 33 17.43 -24.20 12.04
CA TYR A 33 17.34 -25.15 13.15
C TYR A 33 18.61 -25.97 13.28
N ALA A 34 19.06 -26.16 14.52
CA ALA A 34 20.28 -26.90 14.83
C ALA A 34 20.01 -28.41 14.84
N VAL A 35 20.84 -29.17 14.13
CA VAL A 35 20.80 -30.64 14.14
C VAL A 35 22.15 -31.18 14.56
N ASN A 36 22.14 -32.10 15.53
CA ASN A 36 23.33 -32.81 15.97
C ASN A 36 23.60 -34.00 15.06
N VAL A 37 24.75 -33.99 14.38
CA VAL A 37 25.20 -35.08 13.51
C VAL A 37 26.49 -35.70 14.04
N LYS A 38 26.70 -36.99 13.78
CA LYS A 38 27.97 -37.65 14.09
C LYS A 38 28.90 -37.56 12.88
N VAL A 39 30.00 -36.84 13.03
CA VAL A 39 31.04 -36.75 12.00
C VAL A 39 32.21 -37.67 12.35
N SER A 40 32.82 -38.27 11.33
CA SER A 40 34.04 -39.06 11.50
C SER A 40 35.26 -38.14 11.50
N TYR A 41 36.22 -38.42 12.39
CA TYR A 41 37.51 -37.75 12.42
C TYR A 41 38.62 -38.74 12.74
N LEU A 42 39.85 -38.39 12.38
CA LEU A 42 41.04 -39.18 12.69
C LEU A 42 41.56 -38.79 14.08
N GLN A 43 41.36 -39.68 15.06
CA GLN A 43 41.89 -39.49 16.40
C GLN A 43 43.34 -40.02 16.47
N PRO A 44 44.32 -39.18 16.83
CA PRO A 44 45.70 -39.63 17.03
C PRO A 44 45.82 -40.46 18.32
N TYR A 45 46.60 -41.54 18.28
CA TYR A 45 46.98 -42.33 19.46
C TYR A 45 48.43 -42.79 19.36
N GLN A 46 49.07 -42.96 20.52
CA GLN A 46 50.47 -43.37 20.59
C GLN A 46 50.58 -44.90 20.59
N VAL A 47 51.37 -45.43 19.68
CA VAL A 47 51.75 -46.84 19.67
C VAL A 47 53.24 -46.99 19.97
N ARG A 48 53.57 -47.99 20.78
CA ARG A 48 54.97 -48.32 21.08
C ARG A 48 55.51 -49.21 19.98
N THR A 49 56.50 -48.72 19.26
CA THR A 49 57.23 -49.45 18.22
C THR A 49 58.67 -49.68 18.67
N TYR A 50 59.34 -50.68 18.11
CA TYR A 50 60.75 -50.97 18.40
C TYR A 50 61.60 -50.60 17.20
N THR A 51 62.66 -49.83 17.44
CA THR A 51 63.59 -49.37 16.40
C THR A 51 65.02 -49.70 16.81
N ALA A 52 65.90 -49.87 15.82
CA ALA A 52 67.29 -50.20 16.06
C ALA A 52 68.02 -49.03 16.77
N CYS A 53 68.79 -49.34 17.80
CA CYS A 53 69.61 -48.37 18.52
C CYS A 53 70.90 -49.02 19.05
N PHE A 54 71.85 -48.21 19.48
CA PHE A 54 73.17 -48.66 19.97
C PHE A 54 73.17 -49.21 21.41
N ALA A 55 72.02 -49.23 22.10
CA ALA A 55 71.90 -49.85 23.41
C ALA A 55 71.87 -51.39 23.29
N VAL A 56 72.25 -52.12 24.34
CA VAL A 56 72.15 -53.59 24.39
C VAL A 56 70.98 -53.96 25.30
N PRO A 57 69.93 -54.66 24.83
CA PRO A 57 69.71 -55.20 23.48
C PRO A 57 69.41 -54.11 22.40
N PRO A 58 69.71 -54.35 21.11
CA PRO A 58 69.72 -53.35 20.02
C PRO A 58 68.35 -52.78 19.60
N TRP A 59 67.35 -52.87 20.47
CA TRP A 59 65.97 -52.45 20.23
C TRP A 59 65.55 -51.44 21.29
N CYS A 60 65.38 -50.20 20.88
CA CYS A 60 64.84 -49.15 21.74
C CYS A 60 63.35 -48.95 21.45
N SER A 61 62.57 -48.69 22.51
CA SER A 61 61.17 -48.30 22.35
C SER A 61 61.06 -46.87 21.83
N LYS A 62 60.28 -46.68 20.76
CA LYS A 62 59.91 -45.39 20.20
C LYS A 62 58.40 -45.28 20.12
N TYR A 63 57.84 -44.19 20.64
CA TYR A 63 56.42 -43.89 20.46
C TYR A 63 56.21 -43.22 19.09
N THR A 64 55.29 -43.78 18.30
CA THR A 64 54.85 -43.20 17.03
C THR A 64 53.36 -42.90 17.10
N VAL A 65 52.92 -41.91 16.31
CA VAL A 65 51.50 -41.54 16.23
C VAL A 65 50.84 -42.37 15.13
N ALA A 66 49.81 -43.11 15.49
CA ALA A 66 48.89 -43.77 14.58
C ALA A 66 47.52 -43.08 14.66
N HIS A 67 46.66 -43.27 13.64
CA HIS A 67 45.32 -42.68 13.61
C HIS A 67 44.26 -43.78 13.62
N LYS A 68 43.18 -43.56 14.36
CA LYS A 68 41.98 -44.40 14.32
C LYS A 68 40.77 -43.55 13.96
N VAL A 69 39.78 -44.13 13.28
CA VAL A 69 38.51 -43.45 13.01
C VAL A 69 37.74 -43.35 14.32
N ALA A 70 37.43 -42.13 14.73
CA ALA A 70 36.57 -41.81 15.86
C ALA A 70 35.40 -40.95 15.38
N TYR A 71 34.35 -40.87 16.18
CA TYR A 71 33.18 -40.05 15.88
C TYR A 71 33.05 -38.95 16.92
N LYS A 72 32.76 -37.74 16.48
CA LYS A 72 32.38 -36.63 17.35
C LYS A 72 31.03 -36.08 16.90
N THR A 73 30.26 -35.56 17.85
CA THR A 73 29.00 -34.89 17.54
C THR A 73 29.29 -33.45 17.18
N GLU A 74 28.82 -33.02 16.02
CA GLU A 74 28.85 -31.62 15.58
C GLU A 74 27.44 -31.12 15.34
N THR A 75 27.20 -29.85 15.64
CA THR A 75 25.92 -29.19 15.42
C THR A 75 25.97 -28.46 14.09
N ILE A 76 25.10 -28.87 13.15
CA ILE A 76 24.96 -28.23 11.85
C ILE A 76 23.65 -27.45 11.83
N GLU A 77 23.70 -26.23 11.30
CA GLU A 77 22.50 -25.43 11.04
C GLU A 77 21.85 -25.88 9.73
N LYS A 78 20.60 -26.29 9.83
CA LYS A 78 19.74 -26.60 8.67
C LYS A 78 18.65 -25.55 8.56
N VAL A 79 18.04 -25.43 7.39
CA VAL A 79 16.96 -24.48 7.14
C VAL A 79 15.65 -25.22 6.91
N ARG A 80 14.57 -24.78 7.54
CA ARG A 80 13.20 -25.20 7.23
C ARG A 80 12.42 -24.03 6.64
N VAL A 81 11.45 -24.34 5.79
CA VAL A 81 10.56 -23.34 5.19
C VAL A 81 9.25 -23.32 5.96
N VAL A 82 8.88 -22.17 6.51
CA VAL A 82 7.64 -21.94 7.27
C VAL A 82 6.77 -20.95 6.50
N ARG A 83 5.44 -21.16 6.50
CA ARG A 83 4.48 -20.20 5.94
C ARG A 83 4.10 -19.18 7.00
N ASP A 84 4.22 -17.91 6.68
CA ASP A 84 3.88 -16.81 7.57
C ASP A 84 3.33 -15.60 6.80
N CYS A 85 2.84 -14.59 7.52
CA CYS A 85 2.37 -13.36 6.90
C CYS A 85 3.51 -12.63 6.19
N CYS A 86 3.20 -12.02 5.04
CA CYS A 86 4.16 -11.20 4.32
C CYS A 86 4.58 -9.95 5.13
N PRO A 87 5.73 -9.33 4.83
CA PRO A 87 6.15 -8.08 5.47
C PRO A 87 5.04 -7.02 5.40
N GLY A 88 4.74 -6.39 6.54
CA GLY A 88 3.64 -5.42 6.65
C GLY A 88 2.27 -6.04 6.92
N TYR A 89 2.18 -7.34 7.17
CA TYR A 89 0.97 -8.02 7.63
C TYR A 89 1.22 -8.69 8.99
N ALA A 90 0.20 -8.70 9.86
CA ALA A 90 0.20 -9.37 11.15
C ALA A 90 -0.89 -10.44 11.20
N ARG A 91 -0.69 -11.48 12.01
CA ARG A 91 -1.74 -12.47 12.26
C ARG A 91 -2.82 -11.89 13.17
N THR A 92 -4.09 -12.21 12.88
CA THR A 92 -5.20 -11.96 13.79
C THR A 92 -5.00 -12.68 15.13
N PRO A 93 -5.66 -12.24 16.23
CA PRO A 93 -5.59 -12.92 17.53
C PRO A 93 -5.96 -14.40 17.46
N ASP A 94 -6.85 -14.76 16.52
CA ASP A 94 -7.29 -16.13 16.27
C ASP A 94 -6.29 -16.96 15.44
N ASN A 95 -5.13 -16.38 15.10
CA ASN A 95 -4.04 -16.99 14.34
C ASN A 95 -4.46 -17.50 12.94
N SER A 96 -5.59 -17.01 12.42
CA SER A 96 -6.28 -17.55 11.25
C SER A 96 -6.10 -16.72 9.97
N THR A 97 -5.82 -15.42 10.08
CA THR A 97 -5.76 -14.52 8.91
C THR A 97 -4.64 -13.49 9.05
N CYS A 98 -3.99 -13.15 7.94
CA CYS A 98 -3.01 -12.08 7.86
C CYS A 98 -3.73 -10.76 7.53
N VAL A 99 -3.67 -9.79 8.43
CA VAL A 99 -4.24 -8.45 8.27
C VAL A 99 -3.13 -7.42 8.06
N PRO A 100 -3.34 -6.39 7.22
CA PRO A 100 -2.31 -5.38 6.96
C PRO A 100 -2.04 -4.53 8.19
N ILE A 101 -0.79 -4.10 8.33
CA ILE A 101 -0.31 -3.21 9.38
C ILE A 101 -0.20 -1.81 8.79
N CYS A 102 -0.88 -0.86 9.41
CA CYS A 102 -0.73 0.56 9.11
C CYS A 102 -0.03 1.24 10.29
N ALA A 103 1.07 1.96 10.04
CA ALA A 103 1.86 2.66 11.06
C ALA A 103 1.05 3.75 11.79
N GLN A 104 0.06 4.30 11.10
CA GLN A 104 -0.94 5.22 11.63
C GLN A 104 -2.33 4.66 11.37
N GLN A 105 -3.27 4.94 12.26
CA GLN A 105 -4.65 4.50 12.11
C GLN A 105 -5.36 5.27 10.99
N CYS A 106 -6.07 4.55 10.12
CA CYS A 106 -7.00 5.16 9.17
C CYS A 106 -8.24 5.63 9.95
N ILE A 107 -8.45 6.94 10.13
CA ILE A 107 -9.52 7.47 11.00
C ILE A 107 -10.90 7.33 10.33
N HIS A 108 -11.03 7.80 9.10
CA HIS A 108 -12.23 7.63 8.27
C HIS A 108 -11.95 6.65 7.13
N GLY A 109 -11.58 5.41 7.47
CA GLY A 109 -11.21 4.41 6.47
C GLY A 109 -10.74 3.09 7.05
N THR A 110 -10.33 2.19 6.16
CA THR A 110 -9.83 0.85 6.50
C THR A 110 -8.42 0.64 5.98
N CYS A 111 -7.62 -0.13 6.73
CA CYS A 111 -6.27 -0.53 6.30
C CYS A 111 -6.42 -1.69 5.32
N VAL A 112 -6.07 -1.48 4.04
CA VAL A 112 -6.24 -2.46 2.96
C VAL A 112 -4.90 -3.04 2.48
N GLY A 113 -3.80 -2.47 2.94
CA GLY A 113 -2.44 -2.94 2.68
C GLY A 113 -1.45 -2.28 3.64
N PRO A 114 -0.18 -2.71 3.62
CA PRO A 114 0.87 -2.11 4.43
C PRO A 114 0.91 -0.60 4.20
N ASP A 115 0.66 0.18 5.25
CA ASP A 115 0.59 1.65 5.21
C ASP A 115 -0.34 2.23 4.14
N LYS A 116 -1.35 1.47 3.70
CA LYS A 116 -2.31 1.88 2.67
C LYS A 116 -3.72 1.89 3.24
N CYS A 117 -4.26 3.09 3.39
CA CYS A 117 -5.65 3.31 3.78
C CYS A 117 -6.56 3.42 2.55
N GLU A 118 -7.73 2.81 2.64
CA GLU A 118 -8.88 3.11 1.79
C GLU A 118 -9.84 4.00 2.59
N CYS A 119 -10.07 5.22 2.10
CA CYS A 119 -10.86 6.21 2.81
C CYS A 119 -12.34 6.10 2.49
N GLU A 120 -13.16 6.38 3.50
CA GLU A 120 -14.59 6.62 3.33
C GLU A 120 -14.82 7.86 2.46
N PRO A 121 -15.96 7.95 1.75
CA PRO A 121 -16.25 9.11 0.93
C PRO A 121 -16.32 10.40 1.77
N GLY A 122 -15.85 11.51 1.20
CA GLY A 122 -15.76 12.79 1.89
C GLY A 122 -14.49 13.01 2.70
N TYR A 123 -13.63 12.00 2.80
CA TYR A 123 -12.32 12.10 3.43
C TYR A 123 -11.19 11.65 2.51
N GLY A 124 -9.99 12.17 2.76
CA GLY A 124 -8.77 11.83 2.05
C GLY A 124 -7.51 12.11 2.85
N GLY A 125 -6.39 12.14 2.12
CA GLY A 125 -5.05 12.09 2.70
C GLY A 125 -4.59 10.66 2.99
N PRO A 126 -3.32 10.48 3.41
CA PRO A 126 -2.71 9.15 3.60
C PRO A 126 -3.38 8.34 4.73
N TYR A 127 -4.00 9.01 5.70
CA TYR A 127 -4.61 8.39 6.89
C TYR A 127 -6.11 8.69 7.03
N CYS A 128 -6.73 9.19 5.96
CA CYS A 128 -8.16 9.53 5.94
C CYS A 128 -8.58 10.49 7.07
N THR A 129 -7.74 11.49 7.35
CA THR A 129 -7.97 12.50 8.40
C THR A 129 -8.41 13.85 7.85
N VAL A 130 -8.33 14.04 6.53
CA VAL A 130 -8.60 15.34 5.89
C VAL A 130 -9.94 15.26 5.19
N ALA A 131 -10.87 16.15 5.55
CA ALA A 131 -12.12 16.29 4.81
C ALA A 131 -11.84 16.80 3.38
N CYS A 132 -12.67 16.41 2.42
CA CYS A 132 -12.42 16.80 1.04
C CYS A 132 -12.46 18.33 0.85
N PRO A 133 -11.50 18.89 0.10
CA PRO A 133 -11.50 20.30 -0.22
C PRO A 133 -12.67 20.63 -1.16
N ASP A 134 -13.06 21.90 -1.18
CA ASP A 134 -14.10 22.38 -2.10
C ASP A 134 -13.75 22.02 -3.56
N GLY A 135 -14.75 21.51 -4.28
CA GLY A 135 -14.58 21.04 -5.66
C GLY A 135 -14.13 19.58 -5.80
N LYS A 136 -13.94 18.85 -4.70
CA LYS A 136 -13.68 17.40 -4.72
C LYS A 136 -14.66 16.61 -3.85
N TRP A 137 -14.86 15.34 -4.21
CA TRP A 137 -15.72 14.42 -3.47
C TRP A 137 -15.24 12.97 -3.61
N GLY A 138 -15.95 12.06 -2.94
CA GLY A 138 -15.70 10.62 -3.04
C GLY A 138 -14.57 10.13 -2.12
N PRO A 139 -14.26 8.82 -2.18
CA PRO A 139 -13.25 8.20 -1.33
C PRO A 139 -11.84 8.68 -1.71
N GLY A 140 -11.13 9.26 -0.75
CA GLY A 140 -9.81 9.83 -0.97
C GLY A 140 -9.82 11.15 -1.74
N CYS A 141 -10.97 11.80 -1.89
CA CYS A 141 -11.14 13.06 -2.64
C CYS A 141 -10.56 12.98 -4.05
N ARG A 142 -10.78 11.84 -4.72
CA ARG A 142 -10.24 11.56 -6.05
C ARG A 142 -11.11 12.13 -7.16
N ASP A 143 -12.39 12.30 -6.90
CA ASP A 143 -13.36 12.74 -7.89
C ASP A 143 -13.53 14.25 -7.87
N GLU A 144 -13.67 14.84 -9.05
CA GLU A 144 -13.99 16.26 -9.21
C GLU A 144 -15.49 16.49 -9.12
N CYS A 145 -15.88 17.61 -8.52
CA CYS A 145 -17.28 17.95 -8.36
C CYS A 145 -17.94 18.28 -9.70
N PRO A 146 -19.06 17.61 -10.04
CA PRO A 146 -19.70 17.77 -11.36
C PRO A 146 -20.54 19.05 -11.48
N CYS A 147 -20.62 19.86 -10.41
CA CYS A 147 -21.53 20.98 -10.30
C CYS A 147 -21.08 22.19 -11.12
N MET A 148 -22.01 22.84 -11.81
CA MET A 148 -21.79 24.03 -12.64
C MET A 148 -22.25 25.31 -11.94
N ASN A 149 -21.92 26.47 -12.52
CA ASN A 149 -22.44 27.78 -12.12
C ASN A 149 -22.20 28.11 -10.63
N ASN A 150 -20.99 27.83 -10.13
CA ASN A 150 -20.57 28.04 -8.74
C ASN A 150 -21.48 27.33 -7.71
N ALA A 151 -22.08 26.21 -8.09
CA ALA A 151 -22.81 25.36 -7.17
C ALA A 151 -21.86 24.58 -6.26
N ARG A 152 -22.31 24.30 -5.03
CA ARG A 152 -21.54 23.54 -4.04
C ARG A 152 -21.85 22.06 -4.18
N CYS A 153 -20.82 21.21 -4.17
CA CYS A 153 -20.99 19.77 -4.08
C CYS A 153 -20.94 19.27 -2.63
N ASP A 154 -21.68 18.21 -2.35
CA ASP A 154 -21.51 17.40 -1.15
C ASP A 154 -20.25 16.53 -1.28
N PRO A 155 -19.28 16.62 -0.36
CA PRO A 155 -18.05 15.83 -0.42
C PRO A 155 -18.27 14.31 -0.28
N LEU A 156 -19.38 13.87 0.34
CA LEU A 156 -19.70 12.45 0.52
C LEU A 156 -20.27 11.83 -0.77
N SER A 157 -21.25 12.51 -1.38
CA SER A 157 -22.07 11.95 -2.47
C SER A 157 -21.83 12.57 -3.85
N GLY A 158 -21.16 13.72 -3.91
CA GLY A 158 -21.01 14.50 -5.13
C GLY A 158 -22.25 15.29 -5.54
N ALA A 159 -23.34 15.21 -4.76
CA ALA A 159 -24.60 15.87 -5.08
C ALA A 159 -24.49 17.40 -5.06
N CYS A 160 -25.12 18.06 -6.03
CA CYS A 160 -25.02 19.50 -6.18
C CYS A 160 -26.12 20.26 -5.43
N THR A 161 -25.70 21.29 -4.70
CA THR A 161 -26.57 22.33 -4.16
C THR A 161 -26.44 23.57 -5.02
N CYS A 162 -27.47 23.81 -5.85
CA CYS A 162 -27.48 24.92 -6.79
C CYS A 162 -27.54 26.28 -6.12
N SER A 163 -26.77 27.21 -6.67
CA SER A 163 -26.90 28.64 -6.40
C SER A 163 -28.27 29.16 -6.86
N ARG A 164 -28.71 30.29 -6.30
CA ARG A 164 -29.97 30.93 -6.70
C ARG A 164 -29.97 31.22 -8.20
N GLY A 165 -31.11 31.01 -8.86
CA GLY A 165 -31.25 31.19 -10.30
C GLY A 165 -30.85 29.99 -11.17
N TRP A 166 -30.38 28.90 -10.56
CA TRP A 166 -29.98 27.68 -11.26
C TRP A 166 -30.72 26.44 -10.73
N THR A 167 -30.91 25.47 -11.63
CA THR A 167 -31.59 24.18 -11.37
C THR A 167 -31.01 23.10 -12.28
N GLY A 168 -31.47 21.85 -12.09
CA GLY A 168 -30.90 20.66 -12.69
C GLY A 168 -30.06 19.86 -11.69
N GLU A 169 -29.62 18.67 -12.08
CA GLU A 169 -28.83 17.78 -11.24
C GLU A 169 -27.42 18.33 -11.00
N ARG A 170 -26.85 19.01 -12.01
CA ARG A 170 -25.54 19.67 -11.95
C ARG A 170 -25.64 21.18 -11.93
N CYS A 171 -26.85 21.72 -11.74
CA CYS A 171 -27.12 23.16 -11.76
C CYS A 171 -26.79 23.81 -13.12
N GLU A 172 -26.97 23.05 -14.20
CA GLU A 172 -26.64 23.45 -15.55
C GLU A 172 -27.69 24.36 -16.20
N TYR A 173 -28.92 24.36 -15.70
CA TYR A 173 -30.03 25.10 -16.29
C TYR A 173 -30.36 26.35 -15.47
N PRO A 174 -30.59 27.51 -16.09
CA PRO A 174 -31.16 28.66 -15.40
C PRO A 174 -32.61 28.35 -15.00
N CYS A 175 -33.15 29.13 -14.06
CA CYS A 175 -34.55 28.96 -13.66
C CYS A 175 -35.51 29.10 -14.86
N PRO A 176 -36.54 28.24 -14.96
CA PRO A 176 -37.60 28.39 -15.93
C PRO A 176 -38.25 29.77 -15.85
N LEU A 177 -38.73 30.26 -17.00
CA LEU A 177 -39.44 31.53 -17.07
C LEU A 177 -40.60 31.57 -16.05
N GLY A 178 -40.70 32.68 -15.32
CA GLY A 178 -41.70 32.86 -14.27
C GLY A 178 -41.30 32.28 -12.91
N THR A 179 -40.10 31.71 -12.77
CA THR A 179 -39.58 31.24 -11.48
C THR A 179 -38.20 31.81 -11.16
N TYR A 180 -37.90 31.94 -9.87
CA TYR A 180 -36.63 32.47 -9.39
C TYR A 180 -36.21 31.85 -8.03
N GLY A 181 -35.01 32.22 -7.58
CA GLY A 181 -34.51 31.91 -6.25
C GLY A 181 -33.84 30.54 -6.13
N LEU A 182 -33.80 30.00 -4.91
CA LEU A 182 -33.14 28.71 -4.64
C LEU A 182 -33.99 27.55 -5.17
N LYS A 183 -33.41 26.68 -5.99
CA LYS A 183 -34.11 25.57 -6.67
C LYS A 183 -35.34 26.03 -7.48
N CYS A 184 -35.39 27.30 -7.88
CA CYS A 184 -36.48 27.90 -8.67
C CYS A 184 -37.88 27.69 -8.07
N LYS A 185 -37.98 27.66 -6.73
CA LYS A 185 -39.25 27.41 -6.03
C LYS A 185 -40.13 28.64 -5.88
N GLN A 186 -39.62 29.84 -6.20
CA GLN A 186 -40.36 31.08 -6.06
C GLN A 186 -40.94 31.48 -7.41
N THR A 187 -42.19 31.96 -7.42
CA THR A 187 -42.89 32.40 -8.64
C THR A 187 -42.79 33.91 -8.79
N CYS A 188 -42.48 34.38 -9.99
CA CYS A 188 -42.41 35.79 -10.30
C CYS A 188 -43.80 36.44 -10.30
N GLN A 189 -43.90 37.63 -9.72
CA GLN A 189 -45.16 38.38 -9.59
C GLN A 189 -45.25 39.55 -10.58
N CYS A 190 -44.54 39.44 -11.71
CA CYS A 190 -44.48 40.50 -12.71
C CYS A 190 -45.75 40.52 -13.58
N GLN A 191 -46.14 41.71 -14.07
CA GLN A 191 -47.31 41.86 -14.95
C GLN A 191 -47.11 41.16 -16.30
N GLN A 192 -48.22 40.74 -16.93
CA GLN A 192 -48.27 39.87 -18.11
C GLN A 192 -47.25 40.29 -19.20
N ASN A 193 -46.38 39.35 -19.58
CA ASN A 193 -45.25 39.44 -20.54
C ASN A 193 -43.91 40.04 -20.06
N SER A 194 -43.73 40.40 -18.79
CA SER A 194 -42.41 40.80 -18.28
C SER A 194 -41.60 39.59 -17.78
N ARG A 195 -40.28 39.61 -18.03
CA ARG A 195 -39.34 38.60 -17.54
C ARG A 195 -38.87 39.01 -16.14
N CYS A 196 -38.65 38.06 -15.25
CA CYS A 196 -38.00 38.31 -13.96
C CYS A 196 -36.56 37.83 -14.00
N ASP A 197 -35.70 38.48 -13.22
CA ASP A 197 -34.35 38.01 -12.95
C ASP A 197 -34.41 36.68 -12.17
N PRO A 198 -33.75 35.61 -12.64
CA PRO A 198 -33.87 34.28 -12.04
C PRO A 198 -33.22 34.19 -10.65
N VAL A 199 -32.34 35.11 -10.27
CA VAL A 199 -31.63 35.09 -8.98
C VAL A 199 -32.43 35.82 -7.90
N SER A 200 -32.85 37.05 -8.20
CA SER A 200 -33.51 37.99 -7.28
C SER A 200 -35.03 37.98 -7.38
N GLY A 201 -35.59 37.64 -8.54
CA GLY A 201 -37.03 37.75 -8.82
C GLY A 201 -37.48 39.13 -9.28
N GLU A 202 -36.56 40.08 -9.41
CA GLU A 202 -36.85 41.46 -9.85
C GLU A 202 -37.38 41.48 -11.29
N CYS A 203 -38.42 42.27 -11.53
CA CYS A 203 -39.05 42.35 -12.83
C CYS A 203 -38.23 43.21 -13.79
N VAL A 204 -37.90 42.66 -14.95
CA VAL A 204 -37.26 43.38 -16.06
C VAL A 204 -38.36 44.07 -16.86
N CYS A 205 -38.52 45.38 -16.62
CA CYS A 205 -39.47 46.23 -17.32
C CYS A 205 -38.91 46.73 -18.66
N PRO A 206 -39.76 46.89 -19.70
CA PRO A 206 -39.38 47.59 -20.92
C PRO A 206 -39.07 49.07 -20.65
N ASP A 207 -38.29 49.71 -21.53
CA ASP A 207 -37.97 51.14 -21.43
C ASP A 207 -39.24 51.99 -21.22
N GLY A 208 -39.23 52.81 -20.16
CA GLY A 208 -40.34 53.68 -19.77
C GLY A 208 -41.29 53.13 -18.71
N TRP A 209 -41.06 51.91 -18.19
CA TRP A 209 -41.85 51.30 -17.12
C TRP A 209 -40.99 51.09 -15.86
N SER A 210 -41.53 51.39 -14.68
CA SER A 210 -40.90 51.13 -13.38
C SER A 210 -41.95 50.73 -12.35
N GLY A 211 -41.69 49.69 -11.58
CA GLY A 211 -42.55 49.24 -10.49
C GLY A 211 -41.94 48.03 -9.75
N PRO A 212 -42.39 47.74 -8.51
CA PRO A 212 -41.99 46.55 -7.77
C PRO A 212 -42.57 45.26 -8.36
#